data_AF-A0A0T0M8A5-F1
#
_entry.id   AF-A0A0T0M8A5-F1
#
_cell.length_a   1.000
_cell.length_b   1.000
_cell.length_c   1.000
_cell.angle_alpha   90.00
_cell.angle_beta   90.00
_cell.angle_gamma   90.00
#
_symmetry.space_group_name_H-M   'P 1'
#
loop_
_entity.id
_entity.type
_entity.pdbx_description
1 polymer ?
#
loop_
_entity_poly.entity_id
_entity_poly.type
_entity_poly.pdbx_seq_one_letter_code
_entity_poly.pdbx_strand_id
1 'polypeptide(L)' 'MKSVKIFLAVFVFSLMFASCEVRTVGNGRGHSKPMPPGQAKKVFGTKSAKPFAPGQNKHK' A
#
# COMPACT_ATOMS: atom_id res chain seq x y z
N MET A 1 -21.72 26.27 28.80
CA MET A 1 -21.74 25.93 27.35
C MET A 1 -20.38 26.02 26.63
N LYS A 2 -19.33 26.63 27.20
CA LYS A 2 -18.01 26.73 26.54
C LYS A 2 -17.31 25.37 26.43
N SER A 3 -17.39 24.53 27.47
CA SER A 3 -16.81 23.19 27.49
C SER A 3 -17.46 22.24 26.47
N VAL A 4 -18.78 22.32 26.30
CA VAL A 4 -19.51 21.54 25.28
C VAL A 4 -19.06 21.90 23.86
N LYS A 5 -18.81 23.19 23.59
CA LYS A 5 -18.27 23.64 22.30
C LYS A 5 -16.85 23.13 22.05
N ILE A 6 -16.03 23.05 23.10
CA ILE A 6 -14.66 22.49 23.03
C ILE A 6 -14.71 20.99 22.71
N PHE A 7 -15.55 20.22 23.41
CA PHE A 7 -15.71 18.79 23.13
C PHE A 7 -16.22 18.51 21.71
N LEU A 8 -17.18 19.32 21.23
CA LEU A 8 -17.69 19.21 19.87
C LEU A 8 -16.62 19.51 18.82
N ALA A 9 -15.79 20.54 19.03
CA ALA A 9 -14.71 20.90 18.12
C ALA A 9 -13.63 19.82 18.04
N VAL A 10 -13.24 19.23 19.17
CA VAL A 10 -12.26 18.12 19.23
C VAL A 10 -12.79 16.87 18.52
N PHE A 11 -14.08 16.55 18.70
CA PHE A 11 -14.70 15.39 18.05
C PHE A 11 -14.69 15.51 16.52
N VAL A 12 -15.08 16.67 15.98
CA VAL A 12 -15.06 16.91 14.53
C VAL A 12 -13.63 16.87 13.98
N PHE A 13 -12.66 17.42 14.70
CA PHE A 13 -11.25 17.41 14.31
C PHE A 13 -10.66 15.98 14.26
N SER A 14 -11.05 15.11 15.19
CA SER A 14 -10.60 13.71 15.21
C SER A 14 -11.08 12.93 13.98
N LEU A 15 -12.30 13.18 13.50
CA LEU A 15 -12.86 12.51 12.32
C LEU A 15 -12.12 12.84 11.02
N MET A 16 -11.44 13.99 10.95
CA MET A 16 -10.64 14.38 9.77
C MET A 16 -9.41 13.47 9.56
N PHE A 17 -8.83 12.95 10.64
CA PHE A 17 -7.69 12.03 10.55
C PHE A 17 -8.11 10.58 10.26
N ALA A 18 -9.39 10.24 10.42
CA ALA A 18 -9.91 8.90 10.13
C ALA A 18 -9.92 8.55 8.63
N SER A 19 -9.81 9.55 7.74
CA SER A 19 -9.82 9.33 6.27
C SER A 19 -8.44 9.04 5.66
N CYS A 20 -7.41 8.84 6.48
CA CYS A 20 -6.10 8.36 6.02
C CYS A 20 -6.15 6.86 5.65
N GLU A 21 -6.94 6.51 4.65
CA GLU A 21 -6.99 5.19 4.07
C GLU A 21 -5.77 4.97 3.17
N VAL A 22 -4.86 4.08 3.56
CA VAL A 22 -3.81 3.60 2.65
C VAL A 22 -4.47 2.73 1.59
N ARG A 23 -4.76 3.33 0.43
CA ARG A 23 -5.12 2.60 -0.78
C ARG A 23 -3.91 1.78 -1.23
N THR A 24 -3.73 0.59 -0.68
CA THR A 24 -2.84 -0.38 -1.31
C THR A 24 -3.49 -0.73 -2.63
N VAL A 25 -2.79 -0.48 -3.74
CA VAL A 25 -3.19 -1.00 -5.06
C VAL A 25 -2.87 -2.50 -5.06
N GLY A 26 -3.51 -3.24 -4.15
CA GLY A 26 -3.49 -4.68 -4.13
C GLY A 26 -4.39 -5.15 -5.26
N ASN A 27 -3.76 -5.68 -6.31
CA ASN A 27 -4.38 -6.32 -7.49
C ASN A 27 -5.88 -6.59 -7.32
N GLY A 28 -6.68 -5.63 -7.76
CA GLY A 28 -8.12 -5.80 -7.87
C GLY A 28 -8.40 -6.96 -8.82
N ARG A 29 -8.96 -8.03 -8.28
CA ARG A 29 -9.88 -8.99 -8.93
C ARG A 29 -9.72 -9.09 -10.45
N GLY A 30 -8.76 -9.88 -10.90
CA GLY A 30 -8.62 -10.25 -12.31
C GLY A 30 -7.24 -10.78 -12.59
N HIS A 31 -7.08 -12.11 -12.50
CA HIS A 31 -5.85 -12.86 -12.82
C HIS A 31 -4.60 -12.28 -12.14
N SER A 32 -4.23 -12.83 -10.97
CA SER A 32 -3.05 -12.43 -10.19
C SER A 32 -1.78 -12.49 -11.04
N LYS A 33 -1.49 -11.39 -11.74
CA LYS A 33 -0.26 -11.24 -12.52
C LYS A 33 0.90 -11.27 -11.53
N PRO A 34 2.00 -11.98 -11.85
CA PRO A 34 3.21 -11.93 -11.06
C PRO A 34 3.61 -10.49 -10.80
N MET A 35 4.08 -10.23 -9.58
CA MET A 35 4.58 -8.91 -9.17
C MET A 35 5.60 -8.38 -10.19
N PRO A 36 5.49 -7.13 -10.66
CA PRO A 36 6.45 -6.58 -11.61
C PRO A 36 7.88 -6.65 -11.04
N PRO A 37 8.89 -6.98 -11.87
CA PRO A 37 10.25 -7.25 -11.40
C PRO A 37 10.89 -6.06 -10.67
N GLY A 38 10.54 -4.84 -11.05
CA GLY A 38 11.00 -3.62 -10.36
C GLY A 38 10.41 -3.45 -8.96
N GLN A 39 9.16 -3.90 -8.74
CA GLN A 39 8.53 -3.87 -7.42
C GLN A 39 9.05 -5.01 -6.55
N ALA A 40 9.20 -6.21 -7.13
CA ALA A 40 9.82 -7.35 -6.45
C ALA A 40 11.25 -7.02 -5.99
N LYS A 41 12.07 -6.38 -6.84
CA LYS A 41 13.40 -5.92 -6.46
C LYS A 41 13.40 -5.04 -5.19
N LYS A 42 12.45 -4.11 -5.09
CA LYS A 42 12.31 -3.22 -3.92
C LYS A 42 11.89 -3.98 -2.66
N VAL A 43 10.97 -4.92 -2.78
CA VAL A 43 10.49 -5.74 -1.64
C VAL A 43 11.58 -6.71 -1.16
N PHE A 44 12.28 -7.37 -2.07
CA PHE A 44 13.32 -8.33 -1.74
C PHE A 44 14.69 -7.69 -1.45
N GLY A 45 14.83 -6.37 -1.57
CA GLY A 45 16.07 -5.64 -1.26
C GLY A 45 17.28 -6.05 -2.13
N THR A 46 17.05 -6.65 -3.30
CA THR A 46 18.14 -7.16 -4.15
C THR A 46 18.71 -6.07 -5.05
N LYS A 47 20.02 -6.15 -5.37
CA LYS A 47 20.66 -5.18 -6.27
C LYS A 47 20.20 -5.28 -7.73
N SER A 48 19.56 -6.38 -8.14
CA SER A 48 19.17 -6.65 -9.54
C SER A 48 17.75 -7.21 -9.66
N ALA A 49 17.01 -6.73 -10.66
CA ALA A 49 15.66 -7.21 -10.98
C ALA A 49 15.66 -8.44 -11.93
N LYS A 50 16.83 -8.85 -12.42
CA LYS A 50 16.99 -9.98 -13.35
C LYS A 50 16.34 -11.28 -12.83
N PRO A 51 16.48 -11.67 -11.54
CA PRO A 51 15.88 -12.92 -11.03
C PRO A 51 14.34 -12.94 -11.04
N PHE A 52 13.71 -11.75 -11.08
CA PHE A 52 12.26 -11.60 -11.09
C PHE A 52 11.70 -11.41 -12.50
N ALA A 53 12.56 -11.38 -13.53
CA ALA A 53 12.12 -11.18 -14.90
C ALA A 53 11.47 -12.48 -15.47
N PRO A 54 10.40 -12.36 -16.26
CA PRO A 54 9.76 -13.51 -16.90
C PRO A 54 10.76 -14.29 -17.75
N GLY A 55 10.79 -15.62 -17.59
CA GLY A 55 11.66 -16.50 -18.36
C GLY A 55 13.04 -16.79 -17.74
N GLN A 56 13.46 -16.08 -16.69
CA GLN A 56 14.75 -16.32 -16.03
C GLN A 56 14.75 -17.52 -15.07
N ASN A 57 13.57 -17.99 -14.63
CA ASN A 57 13.41 -19.12 -13.71
C ASN A 57 13.01 -20.43 -14.42
N LYS A 58 13.22 -20.56 -15.74
CA LYS A 58 12.82 -21.75 -16.51
C LYS A 58 13.78 -22.95 -16.39
N HIS A 59 14.87 -22.83 -15.63
CA HIS A 59 15.86 -23.89 -15.41
C HIS A 59 16.00 -24.25 -13.93
N LYS A 60 14.93 -24.80 -13.34
CA LYS A 60 15.01 -25.56 -12.09
C LYS A 60 14.25 -26.88 -12.26
#